data_AF-A0AAV1BHI3-F1
#
_entry.id   AF-A0AAV1BHI3-F1
#
_cell.length_a   1.000
_cell.length_b   1.000
_cell.length_c   1.000
_cell.angle_alpha   90.00
_cell.angle_beta   90.00
_cell.angle_gamma   90.00
#
_symmetry.space_group_name_H-M   'P 1'
#
loop_
_entity.id
_entity.type
_entity.pdbx_description
1 polymer ?
#
loop_
_entity_poly.entity_id
_entity_poly.type
_entity_poly.pdbx_seq_one_letter_code
_entity_poly.pdbx_strand_id
1 'polypeptide(L)'
;MDVPEFLGRAVDAGLPLNDVFAWLLSAPKSAIRYLGQLRVYDTGSALTRLNAEGLDSGWNALIAGARLGNRRPRSKAEWRSFYSIHSSIPWQVLISLRDMNNFLKGCPTDWADTAWPGITAKLVDLRELFNNLDRVDSSQTMGTRKRLHDFIGLMTYRQLSNFVDAFHHALTHIRVNLERELPLEPSDSLTRWPGLLQDDGPIKFEGTGLKIVELRCPHDLDLEHRAMGHCIDTYDYRAYSGDCRLLSIRSDDCPVASIEITLRPSPNERKTGELTLKHLHLAQVRGLANQPPAPDSAGMKAVEWFMAAARGARIAVSLEWPNMATKMDRYADKASIYNIRFGEEVIGWAEHYMDRGL
;
A
#
# COMPACT_ATOMS: atom_id res chain seq x y z
N MET A 1 18.04 -32.27 4.02
CA MET A 1 16.86 -33.14 4.19
C MET A 1 15.69 -32.36 3.65
N ASP A 2 15.00 -32.91 2.66
CA ASP A 2 13.84 -32.24 2.08
C ASP A 2 12.64 -32.32 3.05
N VAL A 3 11.74 -31.33 3.02
CA VAL A 3 10.59 -31.23 3.94
C VAL A 3 9.73 -32.51 3.94
N PRO A 4 9.43 -33.15 2.79
CA PRO A 4 8.67 -34.40 2.77
C PRO A 4 9.38 -35.56 3.47
N GLU A 5 10.70 -35.66 3.33
CA GLU A 5 11.51 -36.71 3.98
C GLU A 5 11.55 -36.51 5.49
N PHE A 6 11.69 -35.26 5.94
CA PHE A 6 11.62 -34.91 7.36
C PHE A 6 10.25 -35.25 7.96
N LEU A 7 9.15 -34.89 7.28
CA LEU A 7 7.80 -35.18 7.73
C LEU A 7 7.53 -36.70 7.77
N GLY A 8 8.01 -37.45 6.78
CA GLY A 8 7.91 -38.91 6.76
C GLY A 8 8.57 -39.54 7.98
N ARG A 9 9.82 -39.16 8.28
CA ARG A 9 10.53 -39.66 9.47
C ARG A 9 9.85 -39.27 10.79
N ALA A 10 9.25 -38.09 10.86
CA ALA A 10 8.51 -37.66 12.04
C ALA A 10 7.25 -38.50 12.27
N VAL A 11 6.54 -38.87 11.20
CA VAL A 11 5.41 -39.80 11.26
C VAL A 11 5.86 -41.21 11.66
N ASP A 12 6.95 -41.71 11.06
CA ASP A 12 7.50 -43.04 11.36
C ASP A 12 7.95 -43.15 12.83
N ALA A 13 8.44 -42.05 13.41
CA ALA A 13 8.79 -41.94 14.82
C ALA A 13 7.58 -41.75 15.76
N GLY A 14 6.34 -41.73 15.24
CA GLY A 14 5.12 -41.55 16.01
C GLY A 14 4.94 -40.15 16.59
N LEU A 15 5.62 -39.13 16.06
CA LEU A 15 5.51 -37.76 16.55
C LEU A 15 4.16 -37.14 16.13
N PRO A 16 3.47 -36.40 17.02
CA PRO A 16 2.26 -35.70 16.65
C PRO A 16 2.54 -34.63 15.58
N LEU A 17 1.96 -34.79 14.38
CA LEU A 17 2.18 -33.84 13.27
C LEU A 17 1.86 -32.39 13.63
N ASN A 18 0.86 -32.15 14.48
CA ASN A 18 0.54 -30.81 14.96
C ASN A 18 1.71 -30.15 15.71
N ASP A 19 2.51 -30.93 16.42
CA ASP A 19 3.65 -30.45 17.19
C ASP A 19 4.85 -30.20 16.27
N VAL A 20 5.06 -31.10 15.30
CA VAL A 20 6.07 -30.96 14.26
C VAL A 20 5.82 -29.71 13.42
N PHE A 21 4.59 -29.49 12.94
CA PHE A 21 4.23 -28.30 12.17
C PHE A 21 4.27 -27.02 12.99
N ALA A 22 3.86 -27.07 14.27
CA ALA A 22 3.97 -25.92 15.16
C ALA A 22 5.42 -25.48 15.34
N TRP A 23 6.34 -26.43 15.47
CA TRP A 23 7.77 -26.16 15.52
C TRP A 23 8.30 -25.64 14.17
N LEU A 24 8.04 -26.36 13.07
CA LEU A 24 8.55 -26.01 11.74
C LEU A 24 8.12 -24.61 11.29
N LEU A 25 6.87 -24.24 11.55
CA LEU A 25 6.29 -22.95 11.13
C LEU A 25 6.40 -21.88 12.22
N SER A 26 7.09 -22.16 13.33
CA SER A 26 7.20 -21.27 14.49
C SER A 26 5.85 -20.69 14.93
N ALA A 27 4.82 -21.54 15.00
CA ALA A 27 3.42 -21.16 15.19
C ALA A 27 2.76 -21.86 16.38
N PRO A 28 1.76 -21.22 17.04
CA PRO A 28 1.03 -21.87 18.12
C PRO A 28 0.33 -23.14 17.63
N LYS A 29 0.38 -24.23 18.42
CA LYS A 29 -0.33 -25.50 18.12
C LYS A 29 -1.82 -25.29 17.84
N SER A 30 -2.44 -24.30 18.50
CA SER A 30 -3.85 -23.97 18.29
C SER A 30 -4.15 -23.40 16.89
N ALA A 31 -3.20 -22.70 16.27
CA ALA A 31 -3.30 -22.21 14.90
C ALA A 31 -3.16 -23.36 13.90
N ILE A 32 -2.22 -24.29 14.15
CA ILE A 32 -2.03 -25.49 13.31
C ILE A 32 -3.28 -26.39 13.35
N ARG A 33 -3.80 -26.68 14.55
CA ARG A 33 -5.03 -27.46 14.72
C ARG A 33 -6.21 -26.80 14.02
N TYR A 34 -6.32 -25.48 14.11
CA TYR A 34 -7.35 -24.74 13.42
C TYR A 34 -7.27 -24.94 11.90
N LEU A 35 -6.09 -24.72 11.31
CA LEU A 35 -5.89 -24.90 9.87
C LEU A 35 -6.20 -26.33 9.41
N GLY A 36 -5.83 -27.33 10.21
CA GLY A 36 -6.13 -28.74 9.92
C GLY A 36 -7.62 -29.12 10.00
N GLN A 37 -8.47 -28.28 10.61
CA GLN A 37 -9.92 -28.50 10.71
C GLN A 37 -10.71 -27.84 9.58
N LEU A 38 -10.07 -26.96 8.80
CA LEU A 38 -10.75 -26.22 7.74
C LEU A 38 -11.00 -27.11 6.52
N ARG A 39 -12.20 -27.00 5.96
CA ARG A 39 -12.52 -27.67 4.69
C ARG A 39 -11.87 -26.92 3.54
N VAL A 40 -11.42 -27.66 2.52
CA VAL A 40 -10.81 -27.10 1.30
C VAL A 40 -11.72 -26.06 0.63
N TYR A 41 -13.03 -26.30 0.63
CA TYR A 41 -14.02 -25.37 0.06
C TYR A 41 -14.00 -24.00 0.76
N ASP A 42 -13.86 -23.99 2.09
CA ASP A 42 -13.87 -22.78 2.90
C ASP A 42 -12.54 -22.01 2.84
N THR A 43 -11.46 -22.67 2.44
CA THR A 43 -10.11 -22.10 2.36
C THR A 43 -9.64 -21.81 0.94
N GLY A 44 -10.47 -22.00 -0.09
CA GLY A 44 -10.05 -21.87 -1.48
C GLY A 44 -9.32 -20.56 -1.82
N SER A 45 -9.73 -19.43 -1.25
CA SER A 45 -9.02 -18.13 -1.40
C SER A 45 -7.67 -18.06 -0.68
N ALA A 46 -7.53 -18.81 0.40
CA ALA A 46 -6.30 -18.94 1.16
C ALA A 46 -5.30 -19.85 0.43
N LEU A 47 -5.78 -20.96 -0.11
CA LEU A 47 -4.99 -21.92 -0.88
C LEU A 47 -4.42 -21.32 -2.16
N THR A 48 -5.15 -20.42 -2.85
CA THR A 48 -4.63 -19.73 -4.03
C THR A 48 -3.39 -18.86 -3.76
N ARG A 49 -3.09 -18.56 -2.49
CA ARG A 49 -1.94 -17.73 -2.10
C ARG A 49 -0.74 -18.54 -1.63
N LEU A 50 -0.84 -19.87 -1.53
CA LEU A 50 0.23 -20.73 -1.02
C LEU A 50 1.52 -20.69 -1.84
N ASN A 51 1.41 -20.45 -3.14
CA ASN A 51 2.56 -20.38 -4.04
C ASN A 51 3.24 -18.99 -4.04
N ALA A 52 2.77 -18.04 -3.22
CA ALA A 52 3.39 -16.73 -3.08
C ALA A 52 4.41 -16.72 -1.92
N GLU A 53 5.55 -16.09 -2.14
CA GLU A 53 6.60 -15.90 -1.13
C GLU A 53 6.50 -14.51 -0.46
N GLY A 54 6.89 -14.40 0.82
CA GLY A 54 6.85 -13.15 1.59
C GLY A 54 6.20 -13.31 2.97
N LEU A 55 6.37 -12.32 3.87
CA LEU A 55 5.64 -12.33 5.17
C LEU A 55 4.17 -11.93 5.00
N ASP A 56 3.84 -11.20 3.93
CA ASP A 56 2.49 -10.74 3.58
C ASP A 56 1.69 -11.79 2.78
N SER A 57 2.31 -12.92 2.43
CA SER A 57 1.75 -13.93 1.53
C SER A 57 2.04 -15.36 2.00
N GLY A 58 1.59 -16.36 1.21
CA GLY A 58 1.89 -17.76 1.46
C GLY A 58 1.47 -18.29 2.83
N TRP A 59 2.34 -19.14 3.40
CA TRP A 59 2.15 -19.74 4.71
C TRP A 59 2.15 -18.72 5.86
N ASN A 60 2.91 -17.63 5.75
CA ASN A 60 3.00 -16.63 6.80
C ASN A 60 1.66 -15.92 7.04
N ALA A 61 1.02 -15.48 5.95
CA ALA A 61 -0.28 -14.83 6.04
C ALA A 61 -1.39 -15.81 6.51
N LEU A 62 -1.35 -17.07 6.09
CA LEU A 62 -2.23 -18.13 6.62
C LEU A 62 -2.09 -18.30 8.13
N ILE A 63 -0.85 -18.40 8.61
CA ILE A 63 -0.56 -18.56 10.02
C ILE A 63 -0.96 -17.31 10.80
N ALA A 64 -0.77 -16.10 10.25
CA ALA A 64 -1.23 -14.85 10.85
C ALA A 64 -2.76 -14.88 11.07
N GLY A 65 -3.55 -15.28 10.07
CA GLY A 65 -5.00 -15.41 10.21
C GLY A 65 -5.42 -16.48 11.23
N ALA A 66 -4.71 -17.62 11.25
CA ALA A 66 -4.96 -18.70 12.21
C ALA A 66 -4.61 -18.35 13.67
N ARG A 67 -3.74 -17.36 13.89
CA ARG A 67 -3.38 -16.85 15.24
C ARG A 67 -4.43 -15.92 15.85
N LEU A 68 -5.44 -15.50 15.10
CA LEU A 68 -6.41 -14.48 15.53
C LEU A 68 -7.47 -14.94 16.54
N GLY A 69 -7.31 -16.12 17.16
CA GLY A 69 -8.21 -16.63 18.19
C GLY A 69 -9.69 -16.59 17.77
N ASN A 70 -10.48 -15.71 18.41
CA ASN A 70 -11.91 -15.56 18.11
C ASN A 70 -12.20 -14.90 16.75
N ARG A 71 -11.22 -14.22 16.16
CA ARG A 71 -11.32 -13.54 14.84
C ARG A 71 -10.72 -14.39 13.71
N ARG A 72 -10.58 -15.70 13.89
CA ARG A 72 -10.09 -16.59 12.83
C ARG A 72 -11.08 -16.61 11.65
N PRO A 73 -10.63 -16.42 10.39
CA PRO A 73 -11.51 -16.47 9.22
C PRO A 73 -11.95 -17.91 8.93
N ARG A 74 -13.26 -18.20 8.95
CA ARG A 74 -13.83 -19.56 8.86
C ARG A 74 -14.38 -19.93 7.49
N SER A 75 -14.64 -18.94 6.63
CA SER A 75 -15.21 -19.14 5.30
C SER A 75 -14.36 -18.47 4.22
N LYS A 76 -14.63 -18.82 2.96
CA LYS A 76 -13.91 -18.27 1.80
C LYS A 76 -14.04 -16.74 1.72
N ALA A 77 -15.19 -16.19 2.10
CA ALA A 77 -15.42 -14.75 2.13
C ALA A 77 -14.59 -14.08 3.23
N GLU A 78 -14.60 -14.64 4.45
CA GLU A 78 -13.84 -14.10 5.57
C GLU A 78 -12.32 -14.15 5.31
N TRP A 79 -11.83 -15.24 4.72
CA TRP A 79 -10.43 -15.33 4.30
C TRP A 79 -10.08 -14.24 3.30
N ARG A 80 -10.95 -13.96 2.31
CA ARG A 80 -10.73 -12.85 1.37
C ARG A 80 -10.65 -11.51 2.09
N SER A 81 -11.55 -11.22 3.02
CA SER A 81 -11.54 -9.99 3.81
C SER A 81 -10.26 -9.86 4.64
N PHE A 82 -9.88 -10.91 5.38
CA PHE A 82 -8.64 -10.94 6.15
C PHE A 82 -7.43 -10.66 5.26
N TYR A 83 -7.34 -11.32 4.11
CA TYR A 83 -6.24 -11.12 3.19
C TYR A 83 -6.19 -9.72 2.59
N SER A 84 -7.34 -9.10 2.33
CA SER A 84 -7.41 -7.71 1.89
C SER A 84 -6.74 -6.80 2.92
N ILE A 85 -7.12 -6.94 4.20
CA ILE A 85 -6.53 -6.19 5.32
C ILE A 85 -5.04 -6.48 5.45
N HIS A 86 -4.66 -7.76 5.52
CA HIS A 86 -3.27 -8.17 5.71
C HIS A 86 -2.34 -7.63 4.63
N SER A 87 -2.79 -7.67 3.35
CA SER A 87 -2.01 -7.15 2.22
C SER A 87 -1.94 -5.63 2.15
N SER A 88 -2.80 -4.93 2.89
CA SER A 88 -2.79 -3.46 2.97
C SER A 88 -1.96 -2.93 4.12
N ILE A 89 -1.54 -3.77 5.06
CA ILE A 89 -0.57 -3.39 6.10
C ILE A 89 0.78 -3.14 5.40
N PRO A 90 1.35 -1.93 5.49
CA PRO A 90 2.66 -1.67 4.90
C PRO A 90 3.71 -2.62 5.48
N TRP A 91 4.66 -3.06 4.65
CA TRP A 91 5.72 -3.98 5.08
C TRP A 91 6.43 -3.51 6.34
N GLN A 92 6.71 -2.20 6.42
CA GLN A 92 7.33 -1.52 7.55
C GLN A 92 6.58 -1.74 8.88
N VAL A 93 5.25 -1.82 8.82
CA VAL A 93 4.40 -2.12 9.98
C VAL A 93 4.35 -3.63 10.20
N LEU A 94 4.18 -4.42 9.14
CA LEU A 94 4.02 -5.87 9.21
C LEU A 94 5.22 -6.55 9.88
N ILE A 95 6.45 -6.11 9.58
CA ILE A 95 7.66 -6.65 10.20
C ILE A 95 7.80 -6.28 11.68
N SER A 96 7.25 -5.13 12.08
CA SER A 96 7.24 -4.66 13.46
C SER A 96 6.09 -5.27 14.28
N LEU A 97 5.08 -5.82 13.59
CA LEU A 97 3.87 -6.32 14.20
C LEU A 97 4.13 -7.68 14.84
N ARG A 98 4.27 -7.67 16.17
CA ARG A 98 4.49 -8.88 16.98
C ARG A 98 3.21 -9.64 17.29
N ASP A 99 2.10 -8.91 17.44
CA ASP A 99 0.79 -9.46 17.77
C ASP A 99 -0.34 -8.79 16.99
N MET A 100 -0.89 -9.51 16.02
CA MET A 100 -2.02 -9.06 15.20
C MET A 100 -3.30 -8.90 16.01
N ASN A 101 -3.49 -9.66 17.10
CA ASN A 101 -4.67 -9.49 17.94
C ASN A 101 -4.64 -8.16 18.68
N ASN A 102 -3.48 -7.79 19.24
CA ASN A 102 -3.31 -6.48 19.87
C ASN A 102 -3.45 -5.36 18.84
N PHE A 103 -2.84 -5.51 17.66
CA PHE A 103 -2.97 -4.54 16.58
C PHE A 103 -4.44 -4.28 16.23
N LEU A 104 -5.25 -5.33 16.04
CA LEU A 104 -6.66 -5.18 15.66
C LEU A 104 -7.58 -4.83 16.85
N LYS A 105 -7.05 -4.54 18.05
CA LYS A 105 -7.87 -4.18 19.22
C LYS A 105 -8.71 -2.93 18.91
N GLY A 106 -10.03 -3.05 19.11
CA GLY A 106 -10.99 -1.98 18.78
C GLY A 106 -11.49 -1.99 17.33
N CYS A 107 -10.96 -2.83 16.45
CA CYS A 107 -11.56 -3.12 15.14
C CYS A 107 -12.74 -4.11 15.26
N PRO A 108 -13.59 -4.23 14.21
CA PRO A 108 -14.61 -5.26 14.14
C PRO A 108 -14.07 -6.67 14.38
N THR A 109 -14.95 -7.56 14.85
CA THR A 109 -14.63 -8.98 15.04
C THR A 109 -15.13 -9.85 13.89
N ASP A 110 -16.23 -9.43 13.24
CA ASP A 110 -16.78 -10.06 12.06
C ASP A 110 -16.07 -9.55 10.80
N TRP A 111 -15.59 -10.45 9.96
CA TRP A 111 -14.92 -10.14 8.69
C TRP A 111 -15.88 -9.65 7.59
N ALA A 112 -17.20 -9.77 7.80
CA ALA A 112 -18.21 -9.20 6.93
C ALA A 112 -18.57 -7.74 7.26
N ASP A 113 -17.99 -7.17 8.32
CA ASP A 113 -18.28 -5.79 8.74
C ASP A 113 -17.91 -4.75 7.67
N THR A 114 -18.81 -3.81 7.44
CA THR A 114 -18.69 -2.76 6.41
C THR A 114 -17.61 -1.72 6.73
N ALA A 115 -17.01 -1.73 7.93
CA ALA A 115 -15.91 -0.85 8.28
C ALA A 115 -14.55 -1.32 7.71
N TRP A 116 -14.40 -2.60 7.34
CA TRP A 116 -13.12 -3.13 6.85
C TRP A 116 -12.54 -2.41 5.62
N PRO A 117 -13.34 -2.02 4.60
CA PRO A 117 -12.84 -1.21 3.49
C PRO A 117 -12.20 0.10 3.93
N GLY A 118 -12.82 0.81 4.89
CA GLY A 118 -12.27 2.05 5.45
C GLY A 118 -10.97 1.82 6.23
N ILE A 119 -10.91 0.73 7.01
CA ILE A 119 -9.70 0.31 7.72
C ILE A 119 -8.57 -0.03 6.74
N THR A 120 -8.89 -0.78 5.68
CA THR A 120 -7.96 -1.13 4.60
C THR A 120 -7.39 0.11 3.93
N ALA A 121 -8.26 1.09 3.62
CA ALA A 121 -7.85 2.35 3.05
C ALA A 121 -6.87 3.10 3.96
N LYS A 122 -7.19 3.26 5.25
CA LYS A 122 -6.31 3.93 6.22
C LYS A 122 -4.96 3.22 6.42
N LEU A 123 -4.95 1.89 6.33
CA LEU A 123 -3.69 1.12 6.36
C LEU A 123 -2.77 1.44 5.18
N VAL A 124 -3.33 1.70 4.00
CA VAL A 124 -2.54 2.09 2.83
C VAL A 124 -1.93 3.48 3.00
N ASP A 125 -2.61 4.41 3.68
CA ASP A 125 -2.10 5.77 3.96
C ASP A 125 -0.82 5.74 4.81
N LEU A 126 -0.66 4.74 5.70
CA LEU A 126 0.58 4.55 6.47
C LEU A 126 1.81 4.38 5.57
N ARG A 127 1.64 3.82 4.37
CA ARG A 127 2.75 3.69 3.42
C ARG A 127 3.28 5.05 3.01
N GLU A 128 2.42 6.07 2.93
CA GLU A 128 2.83 7.44 2.58
C GLU A 128 3.81 8.01 3.60
N LEU A 129 3.56 7.80 4.90
CA LEU A 129 4.50 8.21 5.94
C LEU A 129 5.88 7.61 5.74
N PHE A 130 5.96 6.29 5.57
CA PHE A 130 7.25 5.61 5.39
C PHE A 130 7.93 6.01 4.08
N ASN A 131 7.19 6.17 3.00
CA ASN A 131 7.74 6.64 1.73
C ASN A 131 8.36 8.05 1.87
N ASN A 132 7.72 8.95 2.63
CA ASN A 132 8.25 10.29 2.89
C ASN A 132 9.50 10.24 3.78
N LEU A 133 9.56 9.33 4.75
CA LEU A 133 10.77 9.09 5.55
C LEU A 133 11.92 8.49 4.72
N ASP A 134 11.61 7.61 3.76
CA ASP A 134 12.57 6.94 2.87
C ASP A 134 13.16 7.90 1.80
N ARG A 135 12.51 9.05 1.59
CA ARG A 135 12.98 10.13 0.71
C ARG A 135 14.32 10.71 1.18
N VAL A 136 14.66 10.60 2.47
CA VAL A 136 15.83 11.26 3.08
C VAL A 136 16.83 10.26 3.63
N ASP A 137 17.99 10.17 2.97
CA ASP A 137 19.04 9.22 3.34
C ASP A 137 20.12 9.93 4.18
N SER A 138 19.95 9.95 5.50
CA SER A 138 20.94 10.52 6.43
C SER A 138 21.15 9.60 7.63
N SER A 139 22.32 9.66 8.26
CA SER A 139 22.64 8.81 9.42
C SER A 139 21.69 9.04 10.60
N GLN A 140 21.20 10.28 10.76
CA GLN A 140 20.19 10.64 11.76
C GLN A 140 18.84 10.00 11.45
N THR A 141 18.45 9.89 10.17
CA THR A 141 17.16 9.30 9.78
C THR A 141 17.06 7.81 10.12
N MET A 142 18.17 7.08 10.09
CA MET A 142 18.19 5.64 10.44
C MET A 142 17.78 5.38 11.90
N GLY A 143 18.24 6.20 12.85
CA GLY A 143 17.93 6.06 14.27
C GLY A 143 16.45 6.32 14.56
N THR A 144 15.92 7.42 14.02
CA THR A 144 14.51 7.78 14.15
C THR A 144 13.61 6.76 13.47
N ARG A 145 13.97 6.25 12.27
CA ARG A 145 13.22 5.19 11.60
C ARG A 145 13.09 3.95 12.47
N LYS A 146 14.20 3.45 13.02
CA LYS A 146 14.16 2.29 13.91
C LYS A 146 13.25 2.53 15.12
N ARG A 147 13.38 3.70 15.75
CA ARG A 147 12.53 4.09 16.88
C ARG A 147 11.05 4.16 16.50
N LEU A 148 10.73 4.70 15.32
CA LEU A 148 9.38 4.75 14.78
C LEU A 148 8.82 3.35 14.49
N HIS A 149 9.63 2.44 13.94
CA HIS A 149 9.24 1.04 13.74
C HIS A 149 8.88 0.36 15.06
N ASP A 150 9.68 0.56 16.10
CA ASP A 150 9.41 0.01 17.43
C ASP A 150 8.15 0.65 18.04
N PHE A 151 7.99 1.97 17.91
CA PHE A 151 6.82 2.71 18.38
C PHE A 151 5.52 2.21 17.73
N ILE A 152 5.48 2.12 16.40
CA ILE A 152 4.31 1.64 15.65
C ILE A 152 4.01 0.17 15.94
N GLY A 153 5.03 -0.67 16.14
CA GLY A 153 4.85 -2.09 16.47
C GLY A 153 4.08 -2.34 17.77
N LEU A 154 3.97 -1.34 18.65
CA LEU A 154 3.24 -1.39 19.91
C LEU A 154 1.80 -0.85 19.81
N MET A 155 1.46 -0.17 18.71
CA MET A 155 0.18 0.54 18.57
C MET A 155 -0.95 -0.38 18.15
N THR A 156 -2.15 -0.06 18.64
CA THR A 156 -3.40 -0.56 18.06
C THR A 156 -3.70 0.16 16.74
N TYR A 157 -4.51 -0.43 15.87
CA TYR A 157 -4.99 0.19 14.64
C TYR A 157 -5.60 1.57 14.91
N ARG A 158 -6.40 1.72 15.98
CA ARG A 158 -7.02 3.01 16.30
C ARG A 158 -5.98 4.09 16.57
N GLN A 159 -4.99 3.78 17.40
CA GLN A 159 -3.90 4.72 17.69
C GLN A 159 -3.11 5.03 16.42
N LEU A 160 -2.87 4.02 15.59
CA LEU A 160 -2.12 4.16 14.34
C LEU A 160 -2.89 5.01 13.31
N SER A 161 -4.21 4.87 13.25
CA SER A 161 -5.09 5.72 12.44
C SER A 161 -5.01 7.17 12.87
N ASN A 162 -5.09 7.45 14.17
CA ASN A 162 -4.97 8.83 14.69
C ASN A 162 -3.59 9.44 14.39
N PHE A 163 -2.54 8.61 14.45
CA PHE A 163 -1.19 9.02 14.10
C PHE A 163 -1.07 9.40 12.62
N VAL A 164 -1.70 8.65 11.72
CA VAL A 164 -1.77 8.99 10.28
C VAL A 164 -2.53 10.29 10.06
N ASP A 165 -3.69 10.46 10.70
CA ASP A 165 -4.48 11.69 10.53
C ASP A 165 -3.68 12.91 11.01
N ALA A 166 -2.97 12.79 12.13
CA ALA A 166 -2.06 13.84 12.61
C ALA A 166 -0.90 14.09 11.64
N PHE A 167 -0.35 13.04 11.02
CA PHE A 167 0.70 13.16 10.02
C PHE A 167 0.21 13.90 8.78
N HIS A 168 -0.95 13.54 8.24
CA HIS A 168 -1.53 14.20 7.06
C HIS A 168 -1.77 15.68 7.31
N HIS A 169 -2.26 16.06 8.49
CA HIS A 169 -2.38 17.46 8.88
C HIS A 169 -1.03 18.17 8.93
N ALA A 170 -0.02 17.56 9.56
CA ALA A 170 1.32 18.13 9.65
C ALA A 170 1.97 18.29 8.27
N LEU A 171 1.78 17.32 7.38
CA LEU A 171 2.35 17.28 6.05
C LEU A 171 1.92 18.49 5.20
N THR A 172 0.64 18.86 5.26
CA THR A 172 0.15 20.09 4.61
C THR A 172 0.90 21.32 5.12
N HIS A 173 1.10 21.44 6.44
CA HIS A 173 1.81 22.58 7.02
C HIS A 173 3.30 22.61 6.65
N ILE A 174 3.98 21.47 6.73
CA ILE A 174 5.39 21.33 6.35
C ILE A 174 5.61 21.82 4.92
N ARG A 175 4.75 21.37 3.99
CA ARG A 175 4.84 21.75 2.58
C ARG A 175 4.63 23.24 2.35
N VAL A 176 3.54 23.80 2.87
CA VAL A 176 3.22 25.23 2.69
C VAL A 176 4.36 26.11 3.20
N ASN A 177 4.97 25.75 4.33
CA ASN A 177 6.11 26.46 4.87
C ASN A 177 7.36 26.33 3.98
N LEU A 178 7.68 25.11 3.53
CA LEU A 178 8.84 24.86 2.68
C LEU A 178 8.70 25.48 1.29
N GLU A 179 7.50 25.48 0.70
CA GLU A 179 7.24 26.14 -0.59
C GLU A 179 7.37 27.66 -0.48
N ARG A 180 7.10 28.24 0.69
CA ARG A 180 7.34 29.67 0.96
C ARG A 180 8.83 29.97 1.14
N GLU A 181 9.58 29.09 1.82
CA GLU A 181 11.02 29.27 2.05
C GLU A 181 11.85 28.99 0.79
N LEU A 182 11.45 27.99 0.02
CA LEU A 182 12.10 27.51 -1.18
C LEU A 182 11.05 27.49 -2.30
N PRO A 183 10.74 28.63 -2.95
CA PRO A 183 9.73 28.70 -4.00
C PRO A 183 10.11 27.86 -5.23
N LEU A 184 9.10 27.36 -5.94
CA LEU A 184 9.26 26.52 -7.11
C LEU A 184 9.57 27.36 -8.35
N GLU A 185 10.50 26.91 -9.19
CA GLU A 185 10.60 27.44 -10.54
C GLU A 185 9.36 27.01 -11.35
N PRO A 186 8.59 27.93 -11.95
CA PRO A 186 7.35 27.58 -12.64
C PRO A 186 7.51 26.48 -13.71
N SER A 187 8.67 26.39 -14.37
CA SER A 187 9.01 25.35 -15.34
C SER A 187 9.02 23.94 -14.74
N ASP A 188 9.43 23.80 -13.48
CA ASP A 188 9.53 22.50 -12.82
C ASP A 188 8.14 21.94 -12.50
N SER A 189 7.17 22.83 -12.24
CA SER A 189 5.78 22.43 -11.95
C SER A 189 5.08 21.77 -13.14
N LEU A 190 5.50 22.11 -14.36
CA LEU A 190 4.91 21.62 -15.61
C LEU A 190 5.77 20.55 -16.29
N THR A 191 6.92 20.23 -15.74
CA THR A 191 7.76 19.16 -16.27
C THR A 191 7.03 17.83 -16.09
N ARG A 192 6.89 17.09 -17.19
CA ARG A 192 6.13 15.84 -17.21
C ARG A 192 7.01 14.62 -16.98
N TRP A 193 6.51 13.62 -16.26
CA TRP A 193 7.05 12.25 -16.29
C TRP A 193 6.45 11.43 -17.44
N PRO A 194 7.10 10.32 -17.86
CA PRO A 194 6.57 9.40 -18.86
C PRO A 194 5.22 8.83 -18.40
N GLY A 195 4.19 8.84 -19.23
CA GLY A 195 2.85 8.37 -18.86
C GLY A 195 2.70 6.85 -18.89
N LEU A 196 1.65 6.36 -18.24
CA LEU A 196 1.04 5.05 -18.47
C LEU A 196 0.33 5.05 -19.82
N LEU A 197 -0.40 6.11 -20.17
CA LEU A 197 -1.14 6.21 -21.42
C LEU A 197 -0.20 6.67 -22.54
N GLN A 198 -0.35 6.07 -23.72
CA GLN A 198 0.42 6.49 -24.90
C GLN A 198 -0.12 7.79 -25.50
N ASP A 199 -1.42 8.03 -25.35
CA ASP A 199 -2.09 9.25 -25.78
C ASP A 199 -2.40 10.15 -24.58
N ASP A 200 -2.22 11.46 -24.75
CA ASP A 200 -2.52 12.47 -23.71
C ASP A 200 -4.03 12.79 -23.60
N GLY A 201 -4.87 12.18 -24.43
CA GLY A 201 -6.30 12.44 -24.47
C GLY A 201 -7.08 11.76 -23.33
N PRO A 202 -8.18 12.38 -22.85
CA PRO A 202 -9.06 11.74 -21.88
C PRO A 202 -9.69 10.47 -22.47
N ILE A 203 -9.67 9.38 -21.72
CA ILE A 203 -10.38 8.16 -22.08
C ILE A 203 -11.79 8.24 -21.51
N LYS A 204 -12.81 8.21 -22.36
CA LYS A 204 -14.20 8.22 -21.92
C LYS A 204 -14.71 6.80 -21.70
N PHE A 205 -15.29 6.54 -20.53
CA PHE A 205 -16.01 5.30 -20.27
C PHE A 205 -17.50 5.49 -20.52
N GLU A 206 -18.01 4.98 -21.65
CA GLU A 206 -19.42 5.14 -22.04
C GLU A 206 -20.43 4.55 -21.03
N GLY A 207 -20.00 3.58 -20.20
CA GLY A 207 -20.87 2.98 -19.18
C GLY A 207 -21.27 3.94 -18.05
N THR A 208 -20.50 5.00 -17.80
CA THR A 208 -20.81 6.02 -16.78
C THR A 208 -20.74 7.45 -17.31
N GLY A 209 -20.20 7.66 -18.51
CA GLY A 209 -19.91 8.99 -19.06
C GLY A 209 -18.67 9.66 -18.47
N LEU A 210 -18.01 9.04 -17.49
CA LEU A 210 -16.82 9.60 -16.83
C LEU A 210 -15.60 9.57 -17.75
N LYS A 211 -14.72 10.56 -17.58
CA LYS A 211 -13.43 10.66 -18.24
C LYS A 211 -12.32 10.16 -17.32
N ILE A 212 -11.29 9.58 -17.91
CA ILE A 212 -10.07 9.15 -17.22
C ILE A 212 -8.93 9.96 -17.83
N VAL A 213 -8.24 10.71 -16.97
CA VAL A 213 -7.17 11.64 -17.36
C VAL A 213 -5.91 11.25 -16.60
N GLU A 214 -4.78 11.16 -17.29
CA GLU A 214 -3.50 10.92 -16.61
C GLU A 214 -2.94 12.22 -16.02
N LEU A 215 -2.49 12.15 -14.76
CA LEU A 215 -1.77 13.23 -14.09
C LEU A 215 -0.28 13.05 -14.34
N ARG A 216 0.36 14.01 -15.02
CA ARG A 216 1.70 13.84 -15.60
C ARG A 216 2.75 14.79 -15.06
N CYS A 217 2.37 15.82 -14.31
CA CYS A 217 3.32 16.77 -13.72
C CYS A 217 2.88 17.21 -12.30
N PRO A 218 3.77 17.83 -11.52
CA PRO A 218 3.43 18.32 -10.18
C PRO A 218 2.24 19.28 -10.14
N HIS A 219 2.06 20.11 -11.17
CA HIS A 219 0.91 21.01 -11.28
C HIS A 219 -0.42 20.24 -11.37
N ASP A 220 -0.47 19.13 -12.11
CA ASP A 220 -1.67 18.29 -12.18
C ASP A 220 -2.04 17.74 -10.79
N LEU A 221 -1.03 17.35 -10.00
CA LEU A 221 -1.23 16.82 -8.65
C LEU A 221 -1.70 17.90 -7.66
N ASP A 222 -1.18 19.13 -7.77
CA ASP A 222 -1.63 20.27 -6.96
C ASP A 222 -3.09 20.64 -7.27
N LEU A 223 -3.47 20.68 -8.54
CA LEU A 223 -4.87 20.92 -8.94
C LEU A 223 -5.80 19.82 -8.42
N GLU A 224 -5.40 18.56 -8.55
CA GLU A 224 -6.16 17.42 -8.05
C GLU A 224 -6.28 17.47 -6.51
N HIS A 225 -5.18 17.75 -5.80
CA HIS A 225 -5.15 17.93 -4.35
C HIS A 225 -6.12 19.02 -3.89
N ARG A 226 -6.09 20.21 -4.52
CA ARG A 226 -6.98 21.32 -4.16
C ARG A 226 -8.44 21.00 -4.41
N ALA A 227 -8.75 20.27 -5.48
CA ALA A 227 -10.12 19.89 -5.81
C ALA A 227 -10.66 18.79 -4.87
N MET A 228 -9.82 17.83 -4.49
CA MET A 228 -10.23 16.61 -3.78
C MET A 228 -9.87 16.61 -2.29
N GLY A 229 -9.05 17.54 -1.82
CA GLY A 229 -8.62 17.64 -0.41
C GLY A 229 -7.85 16.43 0.09
N HIS A 230 -7.06 15.78 -0.77
CA HIS A 230 -6.37 14.51 -0.49
C HIS A 230 -4.88 14.58 -0.90
N CYS A 231 -4.02 13.73 -0.34
CA CYS A 231 -2.55 13.95 -0.32
C CYS A 231 -1.80 13.54 -1.61
N ILE A 232 -2.46 13.55 -2.76
CA ILE A 232 -1.88 13.12 -4.04
C ILE A 232 -0.74 14.03 -4.53
N ASP A 233 -0.75 15.29 -4.11
CA ASP A 233 0.28 16.28 -4.35
C ASP A 233 1.68 15.85 -3.87
N THR A 234 1.79 14.82 -3.02
CA THR A 234 3.06 14.31 -2.48
C THR A 234 3.67 13.18 -3.32
N TYR A 235 3.00 12.77 -4.40
CA TYR A 235 3.38 11.59 -5.19
C TYR A 235 4.40 11.91 -6.30
N ASP A 236 4.76 13.19 -6.47
CA ASP A 236 5.73 13.65 -7.46
C ASP A 236 7.02 12.83 -7.47
N TYR A 237 7.63 12.59 -6.31
CA TYR A 237 8.83 11.78 -6.14
C TYR A 237 8.67 10.39 -6.72
N ARG A 238 7.56 9.73 -6.38
CA ARG A 238 7.30 8.34 -6.78
C ARG A 238 6.99 8.25 -8.27
N ALA A 239 6.29 9.25 -8.80
CA ALA A 239 6.01 9.34 -10.22
C ALA A 239 7.32 9.52 -11.03
N TYR A 240 8.19 10.45 -10.61
CA TYR A 240 9.50 10.67 -11.21
C TYR A 240 10.47 9.49 -11.02
N SER A 241 10.43 8.82 -9.87
CA SER A 241 11.27 7.64 -9.61
C SER A 241 10.84 6.41 -10.42
N GLY A 242 9.67 6.46 -11.06
CA GLY A 242 9.11 5.34 -11.82
C GLY A 242 8.33 4.32 -10.98
N ASP A 243 8.00 4.65 -9.73
CA ASP A 243 7.32 3.74 -8.81
C ASP A 243 5.80 3.71 -9.02
N CYS A 244 5.21 4.76 -9.60
CA CYS A 244 3.77 4.82 -9.82
C CYS A 244 3.36 5.70 -11.00
N ARG A 245 2.11 5.51 -11.46
CA ARG A 245 1.36 6.42 -12.34
C ARG A 245 0.02 6.75 -11.74
N LEU A 246 -0.48 7.96 -12.03
CA LEU A 246 -1.62 8.55 -11.34
C LEU A 246 -2.66 8.96 -12.38
N LEU A 247 -3.90 8.51 -12.21
CA LEU A 247 -5.01 8.95 -13.06
C LEU A 247 -6.09 9.60 -12.22
N SER A 248 -6.73 10.62 -12.78
CA SER A 248 -7.94 11.24 -12.27
C SER A 248 -9.15 10.73 -13.03
N ILE A 249 -10.19 10.33 -12.29
CA ILE A 249 -11.51 9.99 -12.79
C ILE A 249 -12.37 11.23 -12.64
N ARG A 250 -12.91 11.73 -13.74
CA ARG A 250 -13.59 13.03 -13.79
C ARG A 250 -15.02 12.90 -14.30
N SER A 251 -15.92 13.60 -13.63
CA SER A 251 -17.21 13.98 -14.19
C SER A 251 -17.01 15.34 -14.84
N ASP A 252 -17.06 15.37 -16.17
CA ASP A 252 -16.58 16.51 -16.96
C ASP A 252 -15.13 16.85 -16.61
N ASP A 253 -14.89 18.02 -16.01
CA ASP A 253 -13.55 18.46 -15.57
C ASP A 253 -13.38 18.43 -14.04
N CYS A 254 -14.41 17.97 -13.31
CA CYS A 254 -14.36 17.83 -11.86
C CYS A 254 -13.90 16.41 -11.47
N PRO A 255 -12.79 16.27 -10.71
CA PRO A 255 -12.38 14.97 -10.21
C PRO A 255 -13.40 14.41 -9.22
N VAL A 256 -13.65 13.11 -9.33
CA VAL A 256 -14.51 12.34 -8.42
C VAL A 256 -13.75 11.21 -7.73
N ALA A 257 -12.65 10.76 -8.34
CA ALA A 257 -11.70 9.83 -7.74
C ALA A 257 -10.34 9.98 -8.40
N SER A 258 -9.30 9.59 -7.70
CA SER A 258 -7.93 9.50 -8.17
C SER A 258 -7.39 8.10 -7.89
N ILE A 259 -6.57 7.57 -8.79
CA ILE A 259 -6.00 6.23 -8.68
C ILE A 259 -4.49 6.25 -8.78
N GLU A 260 -3.86 5.39 -7.99
CA GLU A 260 -2.45 5.08 -8.11
C GLU A 260 -2.31 3.69 -8.71
N ILE A 261 -1.48 3.58 -9.75
CA ILE A 261 -1.11 2.32 -10.39
C ILE A 261 0.38 2.10 -10.18
N THR A 262 0.75 0.89 -9.78
CA THR A 262 2.16 0.46 -9.63
C THR A 262 2.45 -0.77 -10.47
N LEU A 263 3.73 -1.04 -10.70
CA LEU A 263 4.19 -2.29 -11.31
C LEU A 263 4.67 -3.23 -10.21
N ARG A 264 4.10 -4.45 -10.17
CA ARG A 264 4.48 -5.49 -9.19
C ARG A 264 5.04 -6.75 -9.85
N PRO A 265 6.23 -6.68 -10.48
CA PRO A 265 6.95 -7.89 -10.88
C PRO A 265 7.42 -8.66 -9.64
N SER A 266 7.43 -9.99 -9.72
CA SER A 266 8.09 -10.80 -8.69
C SER A 266 9.60 -10.53 -8.64
N PRO A 267 10.29 -10.83 -7.52
CA PRO A 267 11.73 -10.61 -7.39
C PRO A 267 12.56 -11.30 -8.49
N ASN A 268 12.10 -12.46 -8.97
CA ASN A 268 12.75 -13.19 -10.06
C ASN A 268 12.47 -12.58 -11.43
N GLU A 269 11.25 -12.06 -11.66
CA GLU A 269 10.89 -11.37 -12.91
C GLU A 269 11.62 -10.04 -13.08
N ARG A 270 11.95 -9.34 -11.98
CA ARG A 270 12.80 -8.13 -12.02
C ARG A 270 14.18 -8.41 -12.62
N LYS A 271 14.69 -9.64 -12.51
CA LYS A 271 16.02 -10.02 -13.04
C LYS A 271 15.98 -10.40 -14.52
N THR A 272 14.83 -10.87 -15.02
CA THR A 272 14.67 -11.34 -16.41
C THR A 272 14.26 -10.22 -17.38
N GLY A 273 13.78 -9.09 -16.87
CA GLY A 273 13.83 -7.81 -17.58
C GLY A 273 12.59 -7.39 -18.38
N GLU A 274 11.60 -8.26 -18.60
CA GLU A 274 10.42 -7.89 -19.39
C GLU A 274 9.14 -7.75 -18.54
N LEU A 275 8.62 -6.53 -18.48
CA LEU A 275 7.35 -6.24 -17.83
C LEU A 275 6.21 -6.50 -18.81
N THR A 276 5.17 -7.19 -18.33
CA THR A 276 3.92 -7.41 -19.08
C THR A 276 2.74 -6.81 -18.34
N LEU A 277 1.59 -6.72 -19.02
CA LEU A 277 0.36 -6.13 -18.48
C LEU A 277 -0.14 -6.80 -17.19
N LYS A 278 0.26 -8.05 -16.94
CA LYS A 278 -0.07 -8.77 -15.69
C LYS A 278 0.52 -8.10 -14.45
N HIS A 279 1.60 -7.31 -14.60
CA HIS A 279 2.25 -6.61 -13.50
C HIS A 279 1.55 -5.30 -13.11
N LEU A 280 0.61 -4.80 -13.92
CA LEU A 280 -0.17 -3.61 -13.58
C LEU A 280 -1.02 -3.88 -12.35
N HIS A 281 -0.82 -3.08 -11.31
CA HIS A 281 -1.50 -3.22 -10.04
C HIS A 281 -2.15 -1.90 -9.63
N LEU A 282 -3.44 -1.95 -9.33
CA LEU A 282 -4.15 -0.82 -8.73
C LEU A 282 -3.75 -0.75 -7.26
N ALA A 283 -2.88 0.20 -6.92
CA ALA A 283 -2.34 0.32 -5.58
C ALA A 283 -3.35 0.95 -4.60
N GLN A 284 -4.15 1.91 -5.09
CA GLN A 284 -5.23 2.53 -4.33
C GLN A 284 -6.18 3.34 -5.22
N VAL A 285 -7.34 3.64 -4.64
CA VAL A 285 -8.34 4.58 -5.17
C VAL A 285 -8.74 5.51 -4.02
N ARG A 286 -8.74 6.81 -4.29
CA ARG A 286 -9.09 7.87 -3.33
C ARG A 286 -10.13 8.80 -3.93
N GLY A 287 -11.17 9.06 -3.17
CA GLY A 287 -12.16 10.12 -3.41
C GLY A 287 -11.85 11.34 -2.53
N LEU A 288 -12.90 12.12 -2.27
CA LEU A 288 -12.82 13.34 -1.48
C LEU A 288 -12.22 13.09 -0.08
N ALA A 289 -11.31 13.95 0.37
CA ALA A 289 -10.69 13.91 1.69
C ALA A 289 -10.06 12.55 2.05
N ASN A 290 -9.35 11.93 1.10
CA ASN A 290 -8.73 10.59 1.21
C ASN A 290 -9.72 9.43 1.43
N GLN A 291 -11.03 9.65 1.33
CA GLN A 291 -12.01 8.57 1.53
C GLN A 291 -12.04 7.63 0.32
N PRO A 292 -12.07 6.29 0.49
CA PRO A 292 -12.29 5.40 -0.64
C PRO A 292 -13.69 5.64 -1.25
N PRO A 293 -13.83 5.67 -2.59
CA PRO A 293 -15.15 5.74 -3.22
C PRO A 293 -16.02 4.53 -2.85
N ALA A 294 -17.34 4.72 -2.86
CA ALA A 294 -18.27 3.62 -2.64
C ALA A 294 -18.09 2.52 -3.71
N PRO A 295 -18.14 1.22 -3.35
CA PRO A 295 -17.87 0.12 -4.29
C PRO A 295 -18.75 0.11 -5.55
N ASP A 296 -20.00 0.58 -5.44
CA ASP A 296 -20.99 0.63 -6.51
C ASP A 296 -21.06 1.97 -7.25
N SER A 297 -20.23 2.94 -6.84
CA SER A 297 -20.16 4.27 -7.44
C SER A 297 -19.74 4.23 -8.92
N ALA A 298 -20.17 5.24 -9.68
CA ALA A 298 -19.75 5.42 -11.07
C ALA A 298 -18.22 5.53 -11.20
N GLY A 299 -17.56 6.19 -10.25
CA GLY A 299 -16.10 6.28 -10.19
C GLY A 299 -15.45 4.90 -10.07
N MET A 300 -15.94 4.05 -9.16
CA MET A 300 -15.38 2.71 -9.00
C MET A 300 -15.61 1.83 -10.24
N LYS A 301 -16.80 1.89 -10.85
CA LYS A 301 -17.07 1.19 -12.12
C LYS A 301 -16.12 1.62 -13.24
N ALA A 302 -15.80 2.90 -13.34
CA ALA A 302 -14.86 3.42 -14.34
C ALA A 302 -13.43 2.91 -14.09
N VAL A 303 -12.99 2.85 -12.83
CA VAL A 303 -11.66 2.33 -12.48
C VAL A 303 -11.56 0.82 -12.76
N GLU A 304 -12.57 0.04 -12.38
CA GLU A 304 -12.60 -1.41 -12.66
C GLU A 304 -12.56 -1.69 -14.16
N TRP A 305 -13.37 -0.96 -14.93
CA TRP A 305 -13.35 -1.04 -16.38
C TRP A 305 -11.98 -0.69 -16.96
N PHE A 306 -11.37 0.40 -16.52
CA PHE A 306 -10.06 0.84 -17.00
C PHE A 306 -8.99 -0.22 -16.73
N MET A 307 -8.91 -0.72 -15.50
CA MET A 307 -7.93 -1.75 -15.14
C MET A 307 -8.13 -3.03 -15.94
N ALA A 308 -9.37 -3.43 -16.21
CA ALA A 308 -9.66 -4.58 -17.06
C ALA A 308 -9.29 -4.33 -18.53
N ALA A 309 -9.57 -3.14 -19.06
CA ALA A 309 -9.26 -2.75 -20.43
C ALA A 309 -7.75 -2.64 -20.67
N ALA A 310 -7.01 -2.02 -19.74
CA ALA A 310 -5.55 -1.92 -19.80
C ALA A 310 -4.89 -3.30 -19.72
N ARG A 311 -5.30 -4.15 -18.75
CA ARG A 311 -4.75 -5.52 -18.63
C ARG A 311 -5.12 -6.43 -19.80
N GLY A 312 -6.27 -6.19 -20.42
CA GLY A 312 -6.74 -6.89 -21.61
C GLY A 312 -6.21 -6.32 -22.93
N ALA A 313 -5.24 -5.41 -22.89
CA ALA A 313 -4.66 -4.74 -24.07
C ALA A 313 -5.67 -4.00 -24.97
N ARG A 314 -6.83 -3.61 -24.43
CA ARG A 314 -7.84 -2.79 -25.13
C ARG A 314 -7.51 -1.30 -25.10
N ILE A 315 -6.70 -0.90 -24.12
CA ILE A 315 -6.12 0.44 -24.01
C ILE A 315 -4.61 0.25 -24.12
N ALA A 316 -3.98 1.01 -25.03
CA ALA A 316 -2.54 1.00 -25.18
C ALA A 316 -1.89 1.67 -23.98
N VAL A 317 -0.98 0.96 -23.32
CA VAL A 317 -0.28 1.44 -22.13
C VAL A 317 1.22 1.20 -22.25
N SER A 318 2.01 2.13 -21.70
CA SER A 318 3.44 2.02 -21.52
C SER A 318 3.77 1.48 -20.12
N LEU A 319 4.64 0.48 -20.07
CA LEU A 319 5.22 -0.05 -18.83
C LEU A 319 6.65 0.48 -18.60
N GLU A 320 7.12 1.38 -19.46
CA GLU A 320 8.44 1.99 -19.37
C GLU A 320 8.39 3.22 -18.46
N TRP A 321 8.65 3.00 -17.18
CA TRP A 321 8.65 4.06 -16.16
C TRP A 321 10.08 4.29 -15.66
N PRO A 322 10.95 4.94 -16.46
CA PRO A 322 12.33 5.16 -16.06
C PRO A 322 12.40 6.08 -14.85
N ASN A 323 13.42 5.85 -14.02
CA ASN A 323 13.77 6.76 -12.94
C ASN A 323 14.34 8.05 -13.55
N MET A 324 13.61 9.15 -13.41
CA MET A 324 13.99 10.49 -13.85
C MET A 324 14.53 11.37 -12.70
N ALA A 325 14.88 10.75 -11.58
CA ALA A 325 15.14 11.47 -10.35
C ALA A 325 16.28 12.49 -10.46
N THR A 326 17.31 12.13 -11.21
CA THR A 326 18.50 12.96 -11.46
C THR A 326 18.25 14.16 -12.38
N LYS A 327 17.05 14.29 -12.96
CA LYS A 327 16.71 15.38 -13.89
C LYS A 327 15.85 16.47 -13.25
N MET A 328 15.41 16.27 -12.01
CA MET A 328 14.49 17.15 -11.30
C MET A 328 14.92 17.24 -9.84
N ASP A 329 15.95 18.06 -9.57
CA ASP A 329 16.64 18.08 -8.28
C ASP A 329 15.66 18.25 -7.10
N ARG A 330 14.77 19.23 -7.20
CA ARG A 330 13.75 19.50 -6.18
C ARG A 330 12.85 18.30 -5.88
N TYR A 331 12.42 17.59 -6.92
CA TYR A 331 11.42 16.55 -6.76
C TYR A 331 11.99 15.19 -6.50
N ALA A 332 13.23 14.93 -6.90
CA ALA A 332 13.71 13.56 -6.97
C ALA A 332 15.21 13.40 -6.71
N ASP A 333 16.02 14.46 -6.71
CA ASP A 333 17.35 14.39 -6.10
C ASP A 333 17.23 14.42 -4.57
N LYS A 334 17.58 13.31 -3.92
CA LYS A 334 17.61 13.22 -2.45
C LYS A 334 18.59 14.21 -1.83
N ALA A 335 19.59 14.69 -2.58
CA ALA A 335 20.56 15.68 -2.12
C ALA A 335 20.09 17.14 -2.33
N SER A 336 18.93 17.38 -2.93
CA SER A 336 18.44 18.75 -3.06
C SER A 336 18.05 19.33 -1.71
N ILE A 337 18.27 20.64 -1.56
CA ILE A 337 17.97 21.36 -0.33
C ILE A 337 16.49 21.20 0.08
N TYR A 338 15.58 21.14 -0.89
CA TYR A 338 14.15 20.92 -0.62
C TYR A 338 13.90 19.54 0.00
N ASN A 339 14.43 18.47 -0.60
CA ASN A 339 14.21 17.11 -0.09
C ASN A 339 14.88 16.89 1.27
N ILE A 340 16.07 17.46 1.49
CA ILE A 340 16.75 17.43 2.78
C ILE A 340 15.89 18.10 3.86
N ARG A 341 15.47 19.35 3.63
CA ARG A 341 14.66 20.13 4.58
C ARG A 341 13.30 19.48 4.83
N PHE A 342 12.66 18.97 3.79
CA PHE A 342 11.42 18.21 3.90
C PHE A 342 11.58 16.98 4.82
N GLY A 343 12.67 16.23 4.67
CA GLY A 343 12.97 15.13 5.57
C GLY A 343 13.18 15.53 7.01
N GLU A 344 13.97 16.59 7.24
CA GLU A 344 14.23 17.13 8.57
C GLU A 344 12.94 17.49 9.28
N GLU A 345 12.01 18.17 8.60
CA GLU A 345 10.70 18.54 9.15
C GLU A 345 9.82 17.31 9.45
N VAL A 346 9.77 16.33 8.53
CA VAL A 346 9.01 15.08 8.74
C VAL A 346 9.57 14.28 9.91
N ILE A 347 10.90 14.22 10.05
CA ILE A 347 11.59 13.53 11.15
C ILE A 347 11.37 14.25 12.47
N GLY A 348 11.55 15.58 12.49
CA GLY A 348 11.31 16.39 13.68
C GLY A 348 9.87 16.27 14.17
N TRP A 349 8.90 16.24 13.25
CA TRP A 349 7.51 15.95 13.59
C TRP A 349 7.33 14.55 14.20
N ALA A 350 7.92 13.51 13.59
CA ALA A 350 7.79 12.14 14.07
C ALA A 350 8.41 11.96 15.47
N GLU A 351 9.58 12.55 15.71
CA GLU A 351 10.25 12.52 17.01
C GLU A 351 9.41 13.21 18.09
N HIS A 352 8.93 14.41 17.80
CA HIS A 352 8.09 15.17 18.72
C HIS A 352 6.78 14.44 19.04
N TYR A 353 6.16 13.78 18.06
CA TYR A 353 4.97 12.98 18.28
C TYR A 353 5.27 11.77 19.19
N MET A 354 6.37 11.04 18.92
CA MET A 354 6.77 9.89 19.72
C MET A 354 7.13 10.27 21.16
N ASP A 355 7.74 11.44 21.38
CA ASP A 355 8.16 11.92 22.71
C ASP A 355 6.97 12.36 23.59
N ARG A 356 5.88 12.86 22.98
CA ARG A 356 4.67 13.26 23.71
C ARG A 356 3.88 12.09 24.31
N GLY A 357 4.11 10.87 23.84
CA GLY A 357 3.34 9.69 24.24
C GLY A 357 1.95 9.65 23.60
N LEU A 358 1.30 8.47 23.68
CA LEU A 358 -0.01 8.19 23.10
C LEU A 358 -1.19 8.61 23.99
#